data_AF-R5J4Q0-F1
#
_entry.id   AF-R5J4Q0-F1
#
_cell.length_a   1.000
_cell.length_b   1.000
_cell.length_c   1.000
_cell.angle_alpha   90.00
_cell.angle_beta   90.00
_cell.angle_gamma   90.00
#
_symmetry.space_group_name_H-M   'P 1'
#
loop_
_entity.id
_entity.type
_entity.pdbx_description
1 polymer ?
#
loop_
_entity_poly.entity_id
_entity_poly.type
_entity_poly.pdbx_seq_one_letter_code
_entity_poly.pdbx_strand_id
1 'polypeptide(L)'
;MEYNAESPAASKYIRIAGAMGVNTDGMTEAEGVQAAIDAVRTLSVSIDIPQKLHEINVKEEDIPALAVAAFNDVCTGGNPRPTSIEDIEAIYRKAF
;
A
#
# COMPACT_ATOMS: atom_id res chain seq x y z
N MET A 1 0.58 0.93 -0.38
CA MET A 1 1.47 2.01 -0.88
C MET A 1 0.81 2.78 -2.01
N GLU A 2 0.40 2.13 -3.10
CA GLU A 2 -0.23 2.77 -4.28
C GLU A 2 -1.28 3.86 -3.94
N TYR A 3 -2.24 3.58 -3.04
CA TYR A 3 -3.24 4.58 -2.62
C TYR A 3 -2.63 5.86 -2.02
N ASN A 4 -1.56 5.73 -1.23
CA ASN A 4 -0.88 6.87 -0.59
C ASN A 4 0.11 7.59 -1.52
N ALA A 5 0.33 7.10 -2.74
CA ALA A 5 1.13 7.82 -3.73
C ALA A 5 0.43 9.12 -4.18
N GLU A 6 -0.89 9.18 -4.12
CA GLU A 6 -1.67 10.41 -4.36
C GLU A 6 -1.77 11.25 -3.07
N SER A 7 -0.64 11.49 -2.42
CA SER A 7 -0.54 12.32 -1.22
C SER A 7 0.78 13.10 -1.21
N PRO A 8 0.95 14.10 -0.32
CA PRO A 8 2.22 14.80 -0.15
C PRO A 8 3.40 13.88 0.24
N ALA A 9 3.14 12.62 0.61
CA ALA A 9 4.17 11.64 0.89
C ALA A 9 4.85 11.07 -0.38
N ALA A 10 4.33 11.32 -1.59
CA ALA A 10 4.87 10.78 -2.86
C ALA A 10 6.40 10.99 -3.00
N SER A 11 6.86 12.23 -2.77
CA SER A 11 8.28 12.61 -2.77
C SER A 11 9.18 11.76 -1.86
N LYS A 12 8.62 11.11 -0.84
CA LYS A 12 9.39 10.25 0.08
C LYS A 12 9.66 8.87 -0.50
N TYR A 13 8.93 8.44 -1.53
CA TYR A 13 9.02 7.07 -2.06
C TYR A 13 10.37 6.80 -2.72
N ILE A 14 10.95 7.79 -3.41
CA ILE A 14 12.29 7.63 -3.99
C ILE A 14 13.34 7.25 -2.93
N ARG A 15 13.20 7.76 -1.70
CA ARG A 15 14.08 7.40 -0.58
C ARG A 15 13.83 5.97 -0.09
N ILE A 16 12.58 5.50 -0.15
CA ILE A 16 12.22 4.11 0.14
C ILE A 16 12.86 3.19 -0.91
N ALA A 17 12.69 3.49 -2.20
CA ALA A 17 13.29 2.72 -3.29
C ALA A 17 14.82 2.61 -3.14
N GLY A 18 15.50 3.72 -2.88
CA GLY A 18 16.95 3.73 -2.63
C GLY A 18 17.36 2.90 -1.42
N ALA A 19 16.61 3.00 -0.30
CA ALA A 19 16.86 2.20 0.89
C ALA A 19 16.61 0.69 0.67
N MET A 20 15.77 0.34 -0.30
CA MET A 20 15.52 -1.04 -0.73
C MET A 20 16.54 -1.54 -1.77
N GLY A 21 17.57 -0.76 -2.10
CA GLY A 21 18.64 -1.14 -3.01
C GLY A 21 18.38 -0.85 -4.49
N VAL A 22 17.32 -0.12 -4.83
CA VAL A 22 17.09 0.34 -6.20
C VAL A 22 17.99 1.54 -6.50
N ASN A 23 18.67 1.56 -7.65
CA ASN A 23 19.35 2.76 -8.11
C ASN A 23 18.31 3.80 -8.56
N THR A 24 18.24 4.92 -7.84
CA THR A 24 17.26 5.99 -8.09
C THR A 24 17.85 7.23 -8.78
N ASP A 25 19.11 7.17 -9.21
CA ASP A 25 19.78 8.31 -9.84
C ASP A 25 19.04 8.76 -11.10
N GLY A 26 18.68 10.04 -11.15
CA GLY A 26 17.99 10.64 -12.29
C GLY A 26 16.50 10.32 -12.41
N MET A 27 15.91 9.54 -11.48
CA MET A 27 14.48 9.27 -11.49
C MET A 27 13.66 10.52 -11.16
N THR A 28 12.54 10.67 -11.85
CA THR A 28 11.45 11.56 -11.49
C THR A 28 10.72 11.08 -10.23
N GLU A 29 9.89 11.93 -9.63
CA GLU A 29 9.07 11.53 -8.47
C GLU A 29 8.15 10.34 -8.79
N ALA A 30 7.50 10.35 -9.96
CA ALA A 30 6.62 9.28 -10.40
C ALA A 30 7.38 7.95 -10.58
N GLU A 31 8.58 7.99 -11.17
CA GLU A 31 9.45 6.82 -11.28
C GLU A 31 9.92 6.33 -9.92
N GLY A 32 10.26 7.23 -9.00
CA GLY A 32 10.62 6.89 -7.62
C GLY A 32 9.48 6.24 -6.84
N VAL A 33 8.25 6.70 -7.04
CA VAL A 33 7.02 6.06 -6.50
C VAL A 33 6.87 4.65 -7.03
N GLN A 34 6.94 4.48 -8.36
CA GLN A 34 6.79 3.18 -9.00
C GLN A 34 7.89 2.21 -8.55
N ALA A 35 9.14 2.67 -8.53
CA ALA A 35 10.29 1.90 -8.08
C ALA A 35 10.14 1.40 -6.63
N ALA A 36 9.61 2.21 -5.73
CA ALA A 36 9.38 1.80 -4.34
C ALA A 36 8.28 0.74 -4.23
N ILE A 37 7.18 0.90 -4.97
CA ILE A 37 6.07 -0.07 -5.00
C ILE A 37 6.55 -1.41 -5.55
N ASP A 38 7.30 -1.39 -6.65
CA ASP A 38 7.81 -2.59 -7.29
C ASP A 38 8.87 -3.29 -6.46
N ALA A 39 9.73 -2.54 -5.75
CA ALA A 39 10.69 -3.11 -4.81
C ALA A 39 9.98 -3.87 -3.67
N VAL A 40 8.92 -3.29 -3.09
CA VAL A 40 8.11 -3.96 -2.04
C VAL A 40 7.39 -5.19 -2.58
N ARG A 41 6.79 -5.10 -3.78
CA ARG A 41 6.14 -6.25 -4.41
C ARG A 41 7.13 -7.39 -4.70
N THR A 42 8.29 -7.05 -5.25
CA THR A 42 9.35 -8.01 -5.58
C THR A 42 9.86 -8.71 -4.32
N LEU A 43 10.09 -7.95 -3.23
CA LEU A 43 10.49 -8.52 -1.96
C LEU A 43 9.42 -9.45 -1.38
N SER A 44 8.15 -9.03 -1.40
CA SER A 44 7.02 -9.83 -0.92
C SER A 44 6.95 -11.20 -1.59
N VAL A 45 7.11 -11.23 -2.92
CA VAL A 45 7.14 -12.46 -3.70
C VAL A 45 8.38 -13.31 -3.41
N SER A 46 9.56 -12.69 -3.27
CA SER A 46 10.82 -13.44 -3.10
C SER A 46 10.94 -14.17 -1.76
N ILE A 47 10.11 -13.81 -0.78
CA ILE A 47 10.02 -14.46 0.53
C ILE A 47 8.69 -15.19 0.75
N ASP A 48 7.98 -15.49 -0.33
CA ASP A 48 6.76 -16.32 -0.35
C ASP A 48 5.59 -15.78 0.51
N ILE A 49 5.43 -14.45 0.60
CA ILE A 49 4.22 -13.87 1.20
C ILE A 49 3.03 -14.12 0.26
N PRO A 50 1.86 -14.56 0.77
CA PRO A 50 0.63 -14.64 -0.03
C PRO A 50 0.26 -13.26 -0.59
N GLN A 51 -0.06 -13.20 -1.88
CA GLN A 51 -0.29 -11.94 -2.58
C GLN A 51 -1.74 -11.46 -2.49
N LYS A 52 -2.66 -12.35 -2.09
CA LYS A 52 -4.09 -12.10 -2.00
C LYS A 52 -4.67 -12.51 -0.65
N LEU A 53 -5.63 -11.73 -0.16
CA LEU A 53 -6.25 -11.98 1.15
C LEU A 53 -7.02 -13.31 1.21
N HIS A 54 -7.60 -13.76 0.10
CA HIS A 54 -8.29 -15.05 0.06
C HIS A 54 -7.34 -16.25 0.30
N GLU A 55 -6.03 -16.10 0.02
CA GLU A 55 -5.03 -17.15 0.25
C GLU A 55 -4.76 -17.40 1.74
N ILE A 56 -5.16 -16.44 2.60
CA ILE A 56 -5.07 -16.52 4.05
C ILE A 56 -6.44 -16.61 4.73
N ASN A 57 -7.46 -17.08 4.00
CA ASN A 57 -8.83 -17.33 4.48
C ASN A 57 -9.63 -16.09 4.88
N VAL A 58 -9.27 -14.90 4.40
CA VAL A 58 -10.19 -13.75 4.46
C VAL A 58 -11.37 -14.04 3.55
N LYS A 59 -12.59 -13.72 4.01
CA LYS A 59 -13.80 -13.86 3.22
C LYS A 59 -14.21 -12.52 2.63
N GLU A 60 -14.68 -12.54 1.39
CA GLU A 60 -15.13 -11.32 0.72
C GLU A 60 -16.32 -10.66 1.43
N GLU A 61 -17.18 -11.47 2.06
CA GLU A 61 -18.34 -11.01 2.84
C GLU A 61 -17.96 -10.19 4.08
N ASP A 62 -16.75 -10.37 4.61
CA ASP A 62 -16.27 -9.65 5.81
C ASP A 62 -15.66 -8.28 5.48
N ILE A 63 -15.36 -8.01 4.19
CA ILE A 63 -14.69 -6.77 3.75
C ILE A 63 -15.40 -5.49 4.23
N PRO A 64 -16.74 -5.35 4.13
CA PRO A 64 -17.41 -4.14 4.61
C PRO A 64 -17.20 -3.91 6.12
N ALA A 65 -17.25 -4.97 6.94
CA ALA A 65 -17.03 -4.88 8.37
C ALA A 65 -15.56 -4.54 8.70
N LEU A 66 -14.61 -5.12 7.98
CA LEU A 66 -13.18 -4.84 8.12
C LEU A 66 -12.85 -3.38 7.75
N ALA A 67 -13.51 -2.81 6.74
CA ALA A 67 -13.31 -1.41 6.36
C ALA A 67 -13.76 -0.44 7.46
N VAL A 68 -14.92 -0.69 8.08
CA VAL A 68 -15.41 0.10 9.23
C VAL A 68 -14.46 -0.04 10.43
N ALA A 69 -14.00 -1.26 10.73
CA ALA A 69 -13.07 -1.49 11.83
C ALA A 69 -11.75 -0.74 11.63
N ALA A 70 -11.18 -0.82 10.42
CA ALA A 70 -9.94 -0.12 10.07
C ALA A 70 -10.11 1.41 10.11
N PHE A 71 -11.25 1.95 9.64
CA PHE A 71 -11.51 3.39 9.72
C PHE A 71 -11.51 3.91 11.17
N ASN A 72 -12.02 3.10 12.11
CA ASN A 72 -12.08 3.44 13.54
C ASN A 72 -10.79 3.12 14.30
N ASP A 73 -9.79 2.50 13.66
CA ASP A 73 -8.50 2.21 14.29
C ASP A 73 -7.70 3.51 14.53
N VAL A 74 -7.07 3.60 15.71
CA VAL A 74 -6.31 4.80 16.12
C VAL A 74 -5.14 5.11 15.17
N CYS A 75 -4.61 4.12 14.47
CA CYS A 75 -3.51 4.31 13.52
C CYS A 75 -3.97 5.02 12.24
N THR A 76 -5.24 4.87 11.83
CA THR A 76 -5.75 5.41 10.56
C THR A 76 -5.66 6.94 10.51
N GLY A 77 -5.79 7.62 11.66
CA GLY A 77 -5.59 9.07 11.74
C GLY A 77 -4.18 9.55 11.37
N GLY A 78 -3.18 8.65 11.38
CA GLY A 78 -1.82 8.94 10.95
C GLY A 78 -1.56 8.78 9.44
N ASN A 79 -2.56 8.34 8.66
CA ASN A 79 -2.39 8.12 7.23
C ASN A 79 -2.14 9.46 6.49
N PRO A 80 -1.15 9.56 5.58
CA PRO A 80 -0.81 10.82 4.90
C PRO A 80 -1.87 11.30 3.91
N ARG A 81 -2.83 10.43 3.57
CA ARG A 81 -4.01 10.74 2.75
C ARG A 81 -5.24 10.65 3.65
N PRO A 82 -6.11 11.67 3.73
CA PRO A 82 -7.42 11.52 4.35
C PRO A 82 -8.17 10.37 3.68
N THR A 83 -8.74 9.48 4.50
CA THR A 83 -9.27 8.20 4.02
C THR A 83 -10.68 8.00 4.54
N SER A 84 -11.58 7.52 3.68
CA SER A 84 -12.95 7.13 4.06
C SER A 84 -13.10 5.62 4.21
N ILE A 85 -14.26 5.16 4.70
CA ILE A 85 -14.59 3.73 4.76
C ILE A 85 -14.61 3.13 3.34
N GLU A 86 -15.15 3.86 2.37
CA GLU A 86 -15.24 3.44 0.97
C GLU A 86 -13.85 3.29 0.33
N ASP A 87 -12.91 4.19 0.65
CA ASP A 87 -11.52 4.08 0.22
C ASP A 87 -10.86 2.81 0.78
N ILE A 88 -11.07 2.52 2.07
CA ILE A 88 -10.51 1.33 2.72
C ILE A 88 -11.13 0.07 2.14
N GLU A 89 -12.45 0.05 1.91
CA GLU A 89 -13.13 -1.05 1.26
C GLU A 89 -12.55 -1.32 -0.14
N ALA A 90 -12.34 -0.27 -0.94
CA ALA A 90 -11.73 -0.41 -2.26
C ALA A 90 -10.31 -0.98 -2.19
N ILE A 91 -9.52 -0.62 -1.17
CA ILE A 91 -8.20 -1.20 -0.92
C ILE A 91 -8.32 -2.69 -0.56
N TYR A 92 -9.23 -3.06 0.34
CA TYR A 92 -9.49 -4.47 0.67
C TYR A 92 -9.90 -5.28 -0.57
N ARG A 93 -10.79 -4.74 -1.41
CA ARG A 93 -11.21 -5.42 -2.65
C ARG A 93 -10.09 -5.55 -3.67
N LYS A 94 -9.16 -4.60 -3.73
CA LYS A 94 -7.97 -4.71 -4.59
C LYS A 94 -6.98 -5.77 -4.07
N ALA A 95 -6.88 -5.90 -2.75
CA ALA A 95 -6.01 -6.87 -2.07
C ALA A 95 -6.63 -8.28 -1.95
N PHE A 96 -7.95 -8.40 -2.10
CA PHE A 96 -8.65 -9.68 -2.22
C PHE A 96 -8.23 -10.40 -3.50
#